data_AF-A0A124FQP1-F1
#
_entry.id   AF-A0A124FQP1-F1
#
_cell.length_a   1.000
_cell.length_b   1.000
_cell.length_c   1.000
_cell.angle_alpha   90.00
_cell.angle_beta   90.00
_cell.angle_gamma   90.00
#
_symmetry.space_group_name_H-M   'P 1'
#
loop_
_entity.id
_entity.type
_entity.pdbx_description
1 polymer ?
#
loop_
_entity_poly.entity_id
_entity_poly.type
_entity_poly.pdbx_seq_one_letter_code
_entity_poly.pdbx_strand_id
1 'polypeptide(L)'
;MKKLYSLIVAMFLILGAFAQTPPYSDDFESYTLGGYLAAQNPDWWTTWTNSPGTGEDAIISNTHANSGTQSVLVDETGGATDLILKLGNKTAGSYNLGWYMFVDNGKAGYYNIQHFQSPGTEWAFEVYFNTDGSGTLDAGGNTINFTYPKATWFKVYHEIDIDNDLIKLYVN
;
A
#
# COMPACT_ATOMS: atom_id res chain seq x y z
N MET A 1 -44.50 -56.18 -6.76
CA MET A 1 -43.34 -55.58 -7.46
C MET A 1 -43.08 -54.21 -6.85
N LYS A 2 -41.85 -53.95 -6.42
CA LYS A 2 -41.46 -52.87 -5.50
C LYS A 2 -41.54 -51.50 -6.18
N LYS A 3 -42.16 -50.51 -5.52
CA LYS A 3 -42.18 -49.11 -5.94
C LYS A 3 -40.83 -48.47 -5.59
N LEU A 4 -40.04 -48.11 -6.59
CA LEU A 4 -38.81 -47.33 -6.39
C LEU A 4 -39.18 -45.86 -6.23
N TYR A 5 -38.92 -45.28 -5.06
CA TYR A 5 -38.92 -43.84 -4.87
C TYR A 5 -37.50 -43.34 -5.14
N SER A 6 -37.30 -42.62 -6.24
CA SER A 6 -36.04 -41.96 -6.53
C SER A 6 -35.92 -40.71 -5.67
N LEU A 7 -35.06 -40.77 -4.66
CA LEU A 7 -34.67 -39.63 -3.82
C LEU A 7 -33.69 -38.77 -4.65
N ILE A 8 -34.13 -37.62 -5.16
CA ILE A 8 -33.22 -36.63 -5.76
C ILE A 8 -32.62 -35.83 -4.61
N VAL A 9 -31.38 -36.15 -4.24
CA VAL A 9 -30.56 -35.31 -3.36
C VAL A 9 -30.02 -34.16 -4.22
N ALA A 10 -30.59 -32.98 -4.07
CA ALA A 10 -30.01 -31.76 -4.62
C ALA A 10 -28.76 -31.40 -3.83
N MET A 11 -27.58 -31.68 -4.41
CA MET A 11 -26.30 -31.28 -3.84
C MET A 11 -26.09 -29.79 -4.15
N PHE A 12 -26.40 -28.92 -3.19
CA PHE A 12 -26.02 -27.51 -3.25
C PHE A 12 -24.51 -27.41 -3.06
N LEU A 13 -23.77 -27.23 -4.17
CA LEU A 13 -22.38 -26.79 -4.16
C LEU A 13 -22.35 -25.33 -3.68
N ILE A 14 -22.03 -25.12 -2.40
CA ILE A 14 -21.67 -23.80 -1.89
C ILE A 14 -20.25 -23.53 -2.41
N LEU A 15 -20.15 -22.83 -3.55
CA LEU A 15 -18.90 -22.20 -3.99
C LEU A 15 -18.62 -21.03 -3.04
N GLY A 16 -18.00 -21.32 -1.90
CA GLY A 16 -17.38 -20.28 -1.09
C GLY A 16 -16.19 -19.72 -1.87
N ALA A 17 -16.30 -18.48 -2.35
CA ALA A 17 -15.14 -17.77 -2.84
C ALA A 17 -14.18 -17.56 -1.67
N PHE A 18 -13.05 -18.27 -1.66
CA PHE A 18 -11.96 -18.00 -0.74
C PHE A 18 -11.30 -16.69 -1.17
N ALA A 19 -11.84 -15.55 -0.74
CA ALA A 19 -11.09 -14.32 -0.73
C ALA A 19 -9.97 -14.49 0.30
N GLN A 20 -8.71 -14.39 -0.13
CA GLN A 20 -7.60 -14.35 0.82
C GLN A 20 -7.69 -13.03 1.58
N THR A 21 -7.85 -13.10 2.90
CA THR A 21 -7.69 -11.92 3.75
C THR A 21 -6.24 -11.45 3.64
N PRO A 22 -5.98 -10.18 3.27
CA PRO A 22 -4.62 -9.69 3.20
C PRO A 22 -3.97 -9.76 4.59
N PRO A 23 -2.67 -10.01 4.68
CA PRO A 23 -1.97 -10.08 5.96
C PRO A 23 -1.98 -8.74 6.71
N TYR A 24 -2.19 -7.64 5.99
CA TYR A 24 -2.33 -6.30 6.52
C TYR A 24 -3.37 -5.52 5.71
N SER A 25 -4.23 -4.79 6.42
CA SER A 25 -5.19 -3.83 5.87
C SER A 25 -5.51 -2.82 6.96
N ASP A 26 -5.64 -1.56 6.59
CA ASP A 26 -5.82 -0.47 7.54
C ASP A 26 -6.61 0.67 6.89
N ASP A 27 -7.64 1.15 7.57
CA ASP A 27 -8.41 2.34 7.18
C ASP A 27 -7.99 3.57 7.99
N PHE A 28 -7.04 3.40 8.91
CA PHE A 28 -6.48 4.41 9.82
C PHE A 28 -7.46 4.98 10.86
N GLU A 29 -8.69 4.46 10.95
CA GLU A 29 -9.71 5.03 11.85
C GLU A 29 -9.46 4.68 13.33
N SER A 30 -8.69 3.63 13.60
CA SER A 30 -8.40 3.17 14.97
C SER A 30 -7.34 4.00 15.70
N TYR A 31 -6.61 4.85 14.98
CA TYR A 31 -5.51 5.64 15.54
C TYR A 31 -6.00 6.96 16.12
N THR A 32 -5.18 7.50 17.03
CA THR A 32 -5.40 8.82 17.63
C THR A 32 -5.05 9.90 16.62
N LEU A 33 -6.02 10.77 16.30
CA LEU A 33 -5.82 11.96 15.46
C LEU A 33 -4.66 12.83 15.99
N GLY A 34 -3.77 13.27 15.10
CA GLY A 34 -2.57 14.04 15.43
C GLY A 34 -1.44 13.21 16.05
N GLY A 35 -1.66 11.92 16.30
CA GLY A 35 -0.62 10.99 16.73
C GLY A 35 0.22 10.48 15.55
N TYR A 36 1.42 10.01 15.86
CA TYR A 36 2.32 9.40 14.87
C TYR A 36 1.94 7.93 14.60
N LEU A 37 1.95 7.52 13.33
CA LEU A 37 1.49 6.20 12.91
C LEU A 37 2.43 5.09 13.38
N ALA A 38 3.73 5.18 13.11
CA ALA A 38 4.66 4.12 13.48
C ALA A 38 4.83 3.96 14.99
N ALA A 39 4.66 5.05 15.75
CA ALA A 39 4.57 4.98 17.21
C ALA A 39 3.33 4.21 17.70
N GLN A 40 2.21 4.26 16.98
CA GLN A 40 0.95 3.60 17.35
C GLN A 40 0.84 2.17 16.79
N ASN A 41 1.49 1.87 15.67
CA ASN A 41 1.54 0.55 15.05
C ASN A 41 2.98 0.15 14.68
N PRO A 42 3.83 -0.12 15.67
CA PRO A 42 5.21 -0.51 15.44
C PRO A 42 5.37 -1.94 14.90
N ASP A 43 4.29 -2.73 14.78
CA ASP A 43 4.33 -4.07 14.19
C ASP A 43 4.45 -4.01 12.67
N TRP A 44 3.76 -3.05 12.05
CA TRP A 44 3.74 -2.86 10.60
C TRP A 44 4.55 -1.66 10.13
N TRP A 45 4.70 -0.63 10.96
CA TRP A 45 5.33 0.62 10.55
C TRP A 45 6.62 0.90 11.34
N THR A 46 7.54 1.62 10.72
CA THR A 46 8.72 2.23 11.34
C THR A 46 9.10 3.49 10.53
N THR A 47 10.23 4.10 10.86
CA THR A 47 10.83 5.17 10.03
C THR A 47 12.18 4.72 9.47
N TRP A 48 12.71 5.45 8.50
CA TRP A 48 13.99 5.14 7.86
C TRP A 48 15.15 5.01 8.84
N THR A 49 15.26 5.90 9.82
CA THR A 49 16.29 5.81 10.86
C THR A 49 15.88 4.94 12.05
N ASN A 50 14.75 4.23 11.95
CA ASN A 50 14.14 3.46 13.04
C ASN A 50 13.87 4.33 14.29
N SER A 51 13.31 5.51 14.05
CA SER A 51 12.95 6.52 15.06
C SER A 51 11.45 6.87 15.06
N PRO A 52 10.52 5.93 15.31
CA PRO A 52 9.08 6.22 15.42
C PRO A 52 8.75 7.33 16.43
N GLY A 53 7.71 8.11 16.15
CA GLY A 53 7.27 9.22 16.99
C GLY A 53 8.09 10.51 16.86
N THR A 54 8.97 10.59 15.86
CA THR A 54 9.74 11.79 15.50
C THR A 54 9.18 12.42 14.22
N GLY A 55 9.80 13.50 13.72
CA GLY A 55 9.40 14.13 12.46
C GLY A 55 9.62 13.27 11.20
N GLU A 56 10.27 12.11 11.31
CA GLU A 56 10.28 11.11 10.22
C GLU A 56 8.99 10.26 10.17
N ASP A 57 8.21 10.24 11.26
CA ASP A 57 6.99 9.44 11.35
C ASP A 57 5.81 10.24 10.80
N ALA A 58 4.91 9.55 10.11
CA ALA A 58 3.74 10.16 9.50
C ALA A 58 2.65 10.40 10.55
N ILE A 59 1.84 11.45 10.34
CA ILE A 59 0.82 11.87 11.31
C ILE A 59 -0.56 11.43 10.84
N ILE A 60 -1.38 10.94 11.76
CA ILE A 60 -2.80 10.68 11.51
C ILE A 60 -3.53 12.02 11.40
N SER A 61 -4.18 12.26 10.27
CA SER A 61 -4.79 13.53 9.91
C SER A 61 -6.24 13.35 9.46
N ASN A 62 -7.05 14.38 9.65
CA ASN A 62 -8.42 14.49 9.14
C ASN A 62 -8.56 15.57 8.05
N THR A 63 -7.45 16.04 7.50
CA THR A 63 -7.45 17.08 6.44
C THR A 63 -8.04 16.51 5.14
N HIS A 64 -7.65 15.28 4.81
CA HIS A 64 -8.20 14.49 3.72
C HIS A 64 -8.49 13.08 4.24
N ALA A 65 -9.51 12.43 3.71
CA ALA A 65 -9.80 11.02 3.97
C ALA A 65 -10.45 10.41 2.72
N ASN A 66 -10.09 9.17 2.39
CA ASN A 66 -10.75 8.42 1.32
C ASN A 66 -11.92 7.61 1.85
N SER A 67 -11.70 6.93 2.97
CA SER A 67 -12.71 6.24 3.78
C SER A 67 -12.79 6.91 5.14
N GLY A 68 -13.95 6.82 5.80
CA GLY A 68 -14.10 7.31 7.17
C GLY A 68 -13.80 8.80 7.30
N THR A 69 -12.94 9.15 8.26
CA THR A 69 -12.62 10.52 8.65
C THR A 69 -11.11 10.81 8.73
N GLN A 70 -10.27 9.78 8.67
CA GLN A 70 -8.83 9.88 8.89
C GLN A 70 -8.03 9.33 7.70
N SER A 71 -6.80 9.81 7.56
CA SER A 71 -5.77 9.25 6.69
C SER A 71 -4.39 9.52 7.28
N VAL A 72 -3.36 8.98 6.62
CA VAL A 72 -1.96 9.23 6.99
C VAL A 72 -1.44 10.39 6.17
N LEU A 73 -1.01 11.46 6.85
CA LEU A 73 -0.36 12.60 6.23
C LEU A 73 1.16 12.36 6.18
N VAL A 74 1.69 12.31 4.98
CA VAL A 74 3.13 12.32 4.69
C VAL A 74 3.48 13.70 4.17
N ASP A 75 4.17 14.49 4.98
CA ASP A 75 4.58 15.85 4.61
C ASP A 75 5.94 16.23 5.20
N GLU A 76 6.30 17.50 5.11
CA GLU A 76 7.54 18.06 5.68
C GLU A 76 7.28 18.77 7.03
N THR A 77 6.09 18.66 7.61
CA THR A 77 5.70 19.39 8.82
C THR A 77 6.35 18.75 10.05
N GLY A 78 7.44 19.36 10.52
CA GLY A 78 8.21 18.86 11.68
C GLY A 78 9.43 18.02 11.30
N GLY A 79 9.70 17.84 10.00
CA GLY A 79 10.78 17.04 9.45
C GLY A 79 10.36 16.43 8.12
N ALA A 80 11.30 15.94 7.32
CA ALA A 80 10.94 15.13 6.16
C ALA A 80 10.39 13.79 6.67
N THR A 81 9.10 13.51 6.41
CA THR A 81 8.52 12.21 6.72
C THR A 81 9.24 11.14 5.90
N ASP A 82 9.73 10.09 6.56
CA ASP A 82 10.40 8.94 5.96
C ASP A 82 9.84 7.63 6.56
N LEU A 83 8.56 7.42 6.30
CA LEU A 83 7.74 6.34 6.85
C LEU A 83 7.97 5.03 6.07
N ILE A 84 8.10 3.91 6.79
CA ILE A 84 8.32 2.58 6.22
C ILE A 84 7.19 1.63 6.63
N LEU A 85 6.54 1.01 5.64
CA LEU A 85 5.71 -0.18 5.82
C LEU A 85 6.58 -1.45 5.72
N LYS A 86 6.56 -2.29 6.76
CA LYS A 86 7.31 -3.54 6.82
C LYS A 86 6.57 -4.66 6.09
N LEU A 87 7.08 -5.05 4.93
CA LEU A 87 6.48 -6.09 4.07
C LEU A 87 7.00 -7.52 4.34
N GLY A 88 7.87 -7.70 5.34
CA GLY A 88 8.24 -9.03 5.83
C GLY A 88 9.39 -9.74 5.09
N ASN A 89 10.29 -9.04 4.38
CA ASN A 89 11.46 -9.64 3.69
C ASN A 89 11.09 -10.86 2.84
N LYS A 90 10.10 -10.71 1.96
CA LYS A 90 9.65 -11.80 1.10
C LYS A 90 10.74 -12.15 0.10
N THR A 91 11.00 -13.44 -0.10
CA THR A 91 12.03 -13.95 -1.02
C THR A 91 11.47 -14.86 -2.11
N ALA A 92 10.15 -15.10 -2.11
CA ALA A 92 9.44 -15.96 -3.06
C ALA A 92 7.93 -15.65 -3.02
N GLY A 93 7.22 -16.09 -4.06
CA GLY A 93 5.78 -15.96 -4.21
C GLY A 93 5.32 -14.65 -4.87
N SER A 94 4.01 -14.53 -5.01
CA SER A 94 3.36 -13.35 -5.60
C SER A 94 2.47 -12.64 -4.58
N TYR A 95 2.54 -11.31 -4.57
CA TYR A 95 1.88 -10.45 -3.60
C TYR A 95 1.19 -9.28 -4.29
N ASN A 96 0.09 -8.85 -3.69
CA ASN A 96 -0.58 -7.61 -4.06
C ASN A 96 -0.34 -6.58 -2.97
N LEU A 97 0.02 -5.36 -3.38
CA LEU A 97 0.19 -4.22 -2.48
C LEU A 97 -0.58 -3.05 -3.07
N GLY A 98 -1.44 -2.40 -2.29
CA GLY A 98 -2.15 -1.24 -2.79
C GLY A 98 -2.72 -0.38 -1.69
N TRP A 99 -2.91 0.89 -2.04
CA TRP A 99 -3.43 1.92 -1.16
C TRP A 99 -4.07 3.02 -2.02
N TYR A 100 -4.80 3.92 -1.37
CA TYR A 100 -5.24 5.15 -2.02
C TYR A 100 -4.31 6.29 -1.63
N MET A 101 -3.98 7.12 -2.61
CA MET A 101 -3.11 8.27 -2.46
C MET A 101 -3.85 9.54 -2.89
N PHE A 102 -3.58 10.64 -2.20
CA PHE A 102 -4.03 11.99 -2.56
C PHE A 102 -2.80 12.89 -2.60
N VAL A 103 -2.60 13.60 -3.70
CA VAL A 103 -1.50 14.57 -3.82
C VAL A 103 -2.06 15.93 -4.20
N ASP A 104 -1.89 16.90 -3.31
CA ASP A 104 -2.33 18.28 -3.51
C ASP A 104 -1.74 18.94 -4.76
N ASN A 105 -2.44 19.96 -5.25
CA ASN A 105 -1.92 20.82 -6.31
C ASN A 105 -0.62 21.50 -5.86
N GLY A 106 0.37 21.55 -6.75
CA GLY A 106 1.69 22.10 -6.45
C GLY A 106 2.57 21.25 -5.54
N LYS A 107 2.11 20.05 -5.15
CA LYS A 107 2.90 19.06 -4.38
C LYS A 107 3.29 17.87 -5.24
N ALA A 108 4.32 17.16 -4.83
CA ALA A 108 4.78 15.90 -5.42
C ALA A 108 4.66 14.76 -4.40
N GLY A 109 4.66 13.53 -4.88
CA GLY A 109 4.68 12.32 -4.07
C GLY A 109 5.83 11.41 -4.49
N TYR A 110 6.23 10.54 -3.57
CA TYR A 110 7.32 9.59 -3.80
C TYR A 110 7.13 8.36 -2.92
N TYR A 111 7.50 7.20 -3.44
CA TYR A 111 7.79 6.01 -2.64
C TYR A 111 8.80 5.12 -3.37
N ASN A 112 9.45 4.23 -2.62
CA ASN A 112 10.25 3.14 -3.18
C ASN A 112 9.88 1.82 -2.50
N ILE A 113 10.27 0.71 -3.14
CA ILE A 113 10.27 -0.61 -2.52
C ILE A 113 11.71 -1.10 -2.43
N GLN A 114 12.05 -1.65 -1.27
CA GLN A 114 13.37 -2.19 -0.96
C GLN A 114 13.34 -3.73 -1.02
N HIS A 115 14.48 -4.36 -1.33
CA HIS A 115 14.63 -5.81 -1.16
C HIS A 115 14.73 -6.23 0.31
N PHE A 116 15.14 -5.31 1.18
CA PHE A 116 15.36 -5.57 2.59
C PHE A 116 14.58 -4.58 3.46
N GLN A 117 14.07 -5.06 4.59
CA GLN A 117 13.48 -4.22 5.64
C GLN A 117 14.49 -3.27 6.28
N SER A 118 15.79 -3.59 6.21
CA SER A 118 16.83 -2.61 6.51
C SER A 118 16.95 -1.68 5.30
N PRO A 119 16.39 -0.46 5.37
CA PRO A 119 16.32 0.42 4.21
C PRO A 119 17.72 0.83 3.73
N GLY A 120 17.84 1.17 2.45
CA GLY A 120 19.08 1.63 1.85
C GLY A 120 20.11 0.52 1.56
N THR A 121 19.76 -0.74 1.82
CA THR A 121 20.61 -1.89 1.48
C THR A 121 20.59 -2.16 -0.02
N GLU A 122 19.39 -2.28 -0.58
CA GLU A 122 19.18 -2.52 -2.01
C GLU A 122 17.76 -2.09 -2.41
N TRP A 123 17.68 -1.35 -3.50
CA TRP A 123 16.46 -0.78 -4.04
C TRP A 123 15.89 -1.72 -5.11
N ALA A 124 14.61 -2.03 -5.01
CA ALA A 124 13.90 -2.79 -6.05
C ALA A 124 13.51 -1.84 -7.19
N PHE A 125 12.76 -0.80 -6.84
CA PHE A 125 12.29 0.24 -7.74
C PHE A 125 11.80 1.45 -6.94
N GLU A 126 11.62 2.56 -7.62
CA GLU A 126 11.08 3.80 -7.07
C GLU A 126 10.04 4.43 -7.99
N VAL A 127 9.15 5.22 -7.41
CA VAL A 127 8.06 5.87 -8.13
C VAL A 127 7.94 7.32 -7.70
N TYR A 128 7.90 8.20 -8.70
CA TYR A 128 7.70 9.64 -8.53
C TYR A 128 6.34 10.06 -9.06
N PHE A 129 5.69 10.96 -8.34
CA PHE A 129 4.47 11.66 -8.73
C PHE A 129 4.80 13.15 -8.79
N ASN A 130 5.10 13.66 -9.98
CA ASN A 130 5.57 15.03 -10.19
C ASN A 130 4.46 16.06 -10.00
N THR A 131 4.85 17.31 -9.77
CA THR A 131 3.92 18.42 -9.48
C THR A 131 2.94 18.74 -10.63
N ASP A 132 3.29 18.39 -11.86
CA ASP A 132 2.50 18.63 -13.08
C ASP A 132 1.51 17.50 -13.42
N GLY A 133 1.44 16.44 -12.60
CA GLY A 133 0.57 15.28 -12.86
C GLY A 133 1.22 14.17 -13.69
N SER A 134 2.49 14.32 -14.09
CA SER A 134 3.28 13.22 -14.64
C SER A 134 3.87 12.34 -13.52
N GLY A 135 4.17 11.09 -13.82
CA GLY A 135 4.88 10.21 -12.89
C GLY A 135 5.85 9.29 -13.61
N THR A 136 6.82 8.78 -12.86
CA THR A 136 7.82 7.83 -13.35
C THR A 136 7.90 6.63 -12.42
N LEU A 137 8.11 5.45 -12.99
CA LEU A 137 8.58 4.27 -12.29
C LEU A 137 9.98 3.96 -12.83
N ASP A 138 10.96 3.91 -11.93
CA ASP A 138 12.35 3.61 -12.26
C ASP A 138 12.72 2.23 -11.69
N ALA A 139 13.07 1.30 -12.57
CA ALA A 139 13.41 -0.08 -12.22
C ALA A 139 14.43 -0.68 -13.20
N GLY A 140 15.50 -1.30 -12.67
CA GLY A 140 16.50 -1.98 -13.48
C GLY A 140 17.17 -1.10 -14.55
N GLY A 141 17.30 0.21 -14.30
CA GLY A 141 17.85 1.17 -15.26
C GLY A 141 16.89 1.63 -16.37
N ASN A 142 15.61 1.26 -16.27
CA ASN A 142 14.56 1.72 -17.17
C ASN A 142 13.62 2.69 -16.45
N THR A 143 13.09 3.65 -17.21
CA THR A 143 12.08 4.61 -16.75
C THR A 143 10.79 4.41 -17.51
N ILE A 144 9.69 4.19 -16.80
CA ILE A 144 8.34 4.08 -17.35
C ILE A 144 7.56 5.33 -16.95
N ASN A 145 7.07 6.07 -17.94
CA ASN A 145 6.30 7.29 -17.71
C ASN A 145 4.80 6.99 -17.64
N PHE A 146 4.09 7.66 -16.74
CA PHE A 146 2.63 7.62 -16.62
C PHE A 146 2.08 8.99 -16.19
N THR A 147 0.76 9.08 -16.04
CA THR A 147 0.07 10.27 -15.52
C THR A 147 -0.83 9.87 -14.37
N TYR A 148 -1.10 10.79 -13.45
CA TYR A 148 -1.96 10.54 -12.29
C TYR A 148 -2.85 11.76 -11.97
N PRO A 149 -3.94 11.59 -11.21
CA PRO A 149 -4.89 12.64 -10.90
C PRO A 149 -4.34 13.52 -9.77
N LYS A 150 -4.57 14.83 -9.87
CA LYS A 150 -4.18 15.80 -8.84
C LYS A 150 -5.38 16.20 -7.99
N ALA A 151 -5.11 16.49 -6.72
CA ALA A 151 -6.11 16.97 -5.74
C ALA A 151 -7.39 16.10 -5.69
N THR A 152 -7.22 14.78 -5.89
CA THR A 152 -8.27 13.78 -5.74
C THR A 152 -7.64 12.45 -5.35
N TRP A 153 -8.43 11.57 -4.73
CA TRP A 153 -7.96 10.23 -4.37
C TRP A 153 -7.85 9.35 -5.61
N PHE A 154 -6.74 8.64 -5.72
CA PHE A 154 -6.50 7.64 -6.76
C PHE A 154 -5.89 6.40 -6.15
N LYS A 155 -6.11 5.24 -6.76
CA LYS A 155 -5.54 3.98 -6.29
C LYS A 155 -4.13 3.81 -6.86
N VAL A 156 -3.20 3.43 -5.99
CA VAL A 156 -1.90 2.87 -6.38
C VAL A 156 -1.95 1.38 -6.05
N TYR A 157 -1.62 0.54 -7.02
CA TYR A 157 -1.69 -0.90 -6.85
C TYR A 157 -0.55 -1.60 -7.60
N HIS A 158 0.08 -2.55 -6.93
CA HIS A 158 1.13 -3.39 -7.44
C HIS A 158 0.71 -4.85 -7.44
N GLU A 159 1.04 -5.54 -8.53
CA GLU A 159 1.20 -6.99 -8.57
C GLU A 159 2.70 -7.27 -8.60
N ILE A 160 3.21 -7.91 -7.56
CA ILE A 160 4.62 -8.25 -7.40
C ILE A 160 4.73 -9.76 -7.46
N ASP A 161 5.50 -10.27 -8.41
CA ASP A 161 5.76 -11.70 -8.55
C ASP A 161 7.27 -11.96 -8.43
N ILE A 162 7.68 -12.34 -7.22
CA ILE A 162 9.09 -12.52 -6.87
C ILE A 162 9.65 -13.75 -7.58
N ASP A 163 8.83 -14.78 -7.78
CA ASP A 163 9.25 -16.03 -8.43
C ASP A 163 9.58 -15.83 -9.91
N ASN A 164 8.94 -14.84 -10.56
CA ASN A 164 9.12 -14.53 -11.98
C ASN A 164 9.84 -13.20 -12.24
N ASP A 165 10.37 -12.55 -11.21
CA ASP A 165 11.02 -11.24 -11.27
C ASP A 165 10.19 -10.19 -12.04
N LEU A 166 8.92 -10.07 -11.65
CA LEU A 166 7.95 -9.23 -12.35
C LEU A 166 7.25 -8.27 -11.40
N ILE A 167 7.10 -7.03 -11.87
CA ILE A 167 6.25 -6.03 -11.23
C ILE A 167 5.33 -5.34 -12.23
N LYS A 168 4.10 -5.08 -11.80
CA LYS A 168 3.16 -4.22 -12.51
C LYS A 168 2.63 -3.16 -11.58
N LEU A 169 2.68 -1.91 -12.04
CA LEU A 169 2.06 -0.75 -11.38
C LEU A 169 0.77 -0.38 -12.12
N TYR A 170 -0.29 -0.15 -11.36
CA TYR A 170 -1.54 0.44 -11.81
C TYR A 170 -1.80 1.74 -11.02
N VAL A 171 -2.16 2.80 -11.75
CA VAL A 171 -2.47 4.13 -11.21
C VAL A 171 -3.79 4.61 -11.81
N ASN A 172 -4.66 5.17 -10.95
CA ASN A 172 -6.06 5.63 -11.14
C ASN A 172 -7.10 4.71 -10.49
#